data_AF-A0A439DFL3-F1
#
_entry.id   AF-A0A439DFL3-F1
#
_cell.length_a   1.000
_cell.length_b   1.000
_cell.length_c   1.000
_cell.angle_alpha   90.00
_cell.angle_beta   90.00
_cell.angle_gamma   90.00
#
_symmetry.space_group_name_H-M   'P 1'
#
loop_
_entity.id
_entity.type
_entity.pdbx_description
1 polymer ?
#
loop_
_entity_poly.entity_id
_entity_poly.type
_entity_poly.pdbx_seq_one_letter_code
_entity_poly.pdbx_strand_id
1 'polypeptide(L)'
;MQYSLSTMLPIVLASLFSLTQALPASLAPRDQVTQQLADAQNEWRADTSKVSQFLSAVPTLQGSKLEAAAQVALDAENDELLHKKVLDQNFSADQRIVEANDVLVTQGTFQSVVDALANFAQNGASMSPTEISTLLQQTNAVRCGQVLPAIDTYFRVTGEKLNNGGVLLATRPTNC
;
A
#
# COMPACT_ATOMS: atom_id res chain seq x y z
N MET A 1 7.96 88.66 4.01
CA MET A 1 6.87 87.82 4.56
C MET A 1 7.48 86.45 4.88
N GLN A 2 7.69 85.98 6.13
CA GLN A 2 6.81 85.84 7.33
C GLN A 2 5.82 84.67 7.17
N TYR A 3 5.69 83.67 8.05
CA TYR A 3 6.31 83.34 9.38
C TYR A 3 6.65 81.82 9.43
N SER A 4 7.75 81.34 10.05
CA SER A 4 8.08 81.10 11.48
C SER A 4 7.51 79.81 12.13
N LEU A 5 8.42 79.07 12.81
CA LEU A 5 8.27 78.14 13.94
C LEU A 5 7.72 76.70 13.80
N SER A 6 8.42 75.82 14.53
CA SER A 6 8.21 74.38 14.72
C SER A 6 7.11 74.04 15.74
N THR A 7 6.48 72.86 15.60
CA THR A 7 5.97 72.12 16.77
C THR A 7 5.93 70.60 16.60
N MET A 8 6.69 69.94 17.48
CA MET A 8 6.60 68.60 18.09
C MET A 8 5.83 67.42 17.44
N LEU A 9 6.51 66.27 17.53
CA LEU A 9 5.99 64.88 17.51
C LEU A 9 4.86 64.68 18.55
N PRO A 10 4.00 63.66 18.37
CA PRO A 10 4.22 62.45 19.17
C PRO A 10 4.02 61.12 18.42
N ILE A 11 4.66 60.08 18.96
CA ILE A 11 4.52 58.68 18.59
C ILE A 11 3.15 58.16 19.07
N VAL A 12 2.43 57.42 18.22
CA VAL A 12 1.36 56.53 18.66
C VAL A 12 1.63 55.12 18.13
N LEU A 13 1.77 54.18 19.06
CA LEU A 13 1.99 52.77 18.81
C LEU A 13 0.66 52.12 18.39
N ALA A 14 0.60 51.48 17.23
CA ALA A 14 -0.57 50.72 16.78
C ALA A 14 -0.16 49.31 16.35
N SER A 15 -0.05 48.42 17.33
CA SER A 15 0.26 47.00 17.12
C SER A 15 -0.92 46.27 16.46
N LEU A 16 -0.98 46.26 15.14
CA LEU A 16 -1.95 45.47 14.41
C LEU A 16 -1.54 43.99 14.39
N PHE A 17 -2.21 43.19 15.24
CA PHE A 17 -2.17 41.74 15.16
C PHE A 17 -2.74 41.28 13.83
N SER A 18 -1.86 40.92 12.89
CA SER A 18 -2.24 40.21 11.67
C SER A 18 -2.69 38.80 12.03
N LEU A 19 -4.00 38.60 12.12
CA LEU A 19 -4.62 37.27 12.13
C LEU A 19 -4.28 36.56 10.82
N THR A 20 -3.21 35.76 10.81
CA THR A 20 -2.95 34.78 9.75
C THR A 20 -4.05 33.73 9.80
N GLN A 21 -5.10 33.97 9.02
CA GLN A 21 -6.16 33.01 8.75
C GLN A 21 -5.50 31.73 8.20
N ALA A 22 -5.63 30.63 8.93
CA ALA A 22 -5.26 29.33 8.41
C ALA A 22 -6.15 29.04 7.19
N LEU A 23 -5.53 28.88 6.03
CA LEU A 23 -6.25 28.50 4.81
C LEU A 23 -6.92 27.13 5.05
N PRO A 24 -8.20 26.97 4.68
CA PRO A 24 -8.83 25.65 4.74
C PRO A 24 -8.09 24.70 3.82
N ALA A 25 -7.91 23.45 4.27
CA ALA A 25 -7.27 22.41 3.46
C ALA A 25 -8.01 22.27 2.13
N SER A 26 -7.31 22.54 1.01
CA SER A 26 -7.89 22.44 -0.32
C SER A 26 -8.23 20.99 -0.62
N LEU A 27 -9.51 20.71 -0.85
CA LEU A 27 -9.95 19.43 -1.39
C LEU A 27 -9.25 19.21 -2.75
N ALA A 28 -8.56 18.08 -2.89
CA ALA A 28 -7.89 17.74 -4.14
C ALA A 28 -8.92 17.63 -5.29
N PRO A 29 -8.58 18.04 -6.53
CA PRO A 29 -9.45 17.85 -7.69
C PRO A 29 -9.85 16.37 -7.87
N ARG A 30 -11.08 16.12 -8.31
CA ARG A 30 -11.61 14.75 -8.49
C ARG A 30 -10.75 13.89 -9.42
N ASP A 31 -10.13 14.51 -10.42
CA ASP A 31 -9.26 13.82 -11.37
C ASP A 31 -7.98 13.31 -10.70
N GLN A 32 -7.43 14.06 -9.74
CA GLN A 32 -6.25 13.64 -8.95
C GLN A 32 -6.57 12.43 -8.06
N VAL A 33 -7.74 12.41 -7.42
CA VAL A 33 -8.18 11.25 -6.62
C VAL A 33 -8.38 10.01 -7.50
N THR A 34 -8.97 10.20 -8.69
CA THR A 34 -9.21 9.12 -9.66
C THR A 34 -7.87 8.53 -10.15
N GLN A 35 -6.89 9.38 -10.45
CA GLN A 35 -5.54 8.94 -10.82
C GLN A 35 -4.85 8.18 -9.67
N GLN A 36 -4.86 8.74 -8.45
CA GLN A 36 -4.24 8.10 -7.28
C GLN A 36 -4.83 6.70 -6.98
N LEU A 37 -6.14 6.52 -7.16
CA LEU A 37 -6.80 5.22 -7.03
C LEU A 37 -6.38 4.23 -8.12
N ALA A 38 -6.26 4.69 -9.36
CA ALA A 38 -5.80 3.86 -10.47
C ALA A 38 -4.32 3.45 -10.32
N ASP A 39 -3.46 4.37 -9.88
CA ASP A 39 -2.05 4.11 -9.63
C ASP A 39 -1.89 3.06 -8.52
N ALA A 40 -2.47 3.30 -7.34
CA ALA A 40 -2.40 2.36 -6.22
C ALA A 40 -2.96 0.96 -6.57
N GLN A 41 -4.03 0.90 -7.38
CA GLN A 41 -4.57 -0.38 -7.85
C GLN A 41 -3.59 -1.14 -8.77
N ASN A 42 -2.95 -0.44 -9.70
CA ASN A 42 -2.03 -1.05 -10.67
C ASN A 42 -0.68 -1.41 -10.04
N GLU A 43 -0.17 -0.57 -9.14
CA GLU A 43 1.06 -0.82 -8.38
C GLU A 43 0.89 -2.03 -7.45
N TRP A 44 -0.21 -2.11 -6.69
CA TRP A 44 -0.52 -3.31 -5.89
C TRP A 44 -0.61 -4.57 -6.76
N ARG A 45 -1.19 -4.49 -7.97
CA ARG A 45 -1.16 -5.63 -8.90
C ARG A 45 0.27 -5.97 -9.35
N ALA A 46 1.14 -4.99 -9.55
CA ALA A 46 2.54 -5.26 -9.89
C ALA A 46 3.25 -6.00 -8.74
N ASP A 47 3.00 -5.65 -7.49
CA ASP A 47 3.59 -6.32 -6.33
C ASP A 47 3.07 -7.74 -6.13
N THR A 48 1.75 -7.96 -6.20
CA THR A 48 1.19 -9.33 -6.22
C THR A 48 1.79 -10.18 -7.34
N SER A 49 2.22 -9.55 -8.44
CA SER A 49 2.92 -10.21 -9.54
C SER A 49 4.37 -10.58 -9.22
N LYS A 50 5.12 -9.73 -8.51
CA LYS A 50 6.49 -10.04 -8.03
C LYS A 50 6.45 -11.23 -7.06
N VAL A 51 5.56 -11.17 -6.06
CA VAL A 51 5.39 -12.23 -5.06
C VAL A 51 4.92 -13.54 -5.70
N SER A 52 3.97 -13.46 -6.63
CA SER A 52 3.51 -14.65 -7.38
C SER A 52 4.59 -15.28 -8.24
N GLN A 53 5.43 -14.47 -8.90
CA GLN A 53 6.57 -14.99 -9.68
C GLN A 53 7.57 -15.72 -8.77
N PHE A 54 7.87 -15.15 -7.60
CA PHE A 54 8.71 -15.82 -6.60
C PHE A 54 8.11 -17.16 -6.17
N LEU A 55 6.87 -17.18 -5.66
CA LEU A 55 6.21 -18.40 -5.16
C LEU A 55 6.09 -19.50 -6.23
N SER A 56 5.89 -19.12 -7.49
CA SER A 56 5.91 -20.04 -8.64
C SER A 56 7.30 -20.63 -8.89
N ALA A 57 8.36 -19.85 -8.65
CA ALA A 57 9.76 -20.24 -8.91
C ALA A 57 10.40 -21.02 -7.75
N VAL A 58 9.92 -20.89 -6.50
CA VAL A 58 10.50 -21.54 -5.30
C VAL A 58 10.91 -23.01 -5.50
N PRO A 59 10.13 -23.90 -6.16
CA PRO A 59 10.52 -25.30 -6.40
C PRO A 59 11.82 -25.50 -7.21
N THR A 60 12.33 -24.44 -7.85
CA THR A 60 13.58 -24.44 -8.65
C THR A 60 14.70 -23.60 -8.03
N LEU A 61 14.43 -22.94 -6.89
CA LEU A 61 15.36 -22.05 -6.20
C LEU A 61 15.98 -22.75 -4.98
N GLN A 62 17.24 -22.43 -4.71
CA GLN A 62 18.01 -22.99 -3.59
C GLN A 62 19.22 -22.08 -3.28
N GLY A 63 19.75 -22.17 -2.06
CA GLY A 63 20.90 -21.37 -1.65
C GLY A 63 20.59 -19.87 -1.64
N SER A 64 21.63 -19.05 -1.83
CA SER A 64 21.50 -17.59 -1.90
C SER A 64 20.60 -17.07 -3.04
N LYS A 65 20.28 -17.90 -4.04
CA LYS A 65 19.28 -17.53 -5.07
C LYS A 65 17.85 -17.53 -4.52
N LEU A 66 17.55 -18.42 -3.58
CA LEU A 66 16.25 -18.43 -2.91
C LEU A 66 16.11 -17.18 -2.02
N GLU A 67 17.13 -16.89 -1.21
CA GLU A 67 17.18 -15.70 -0.34
C GLU A 67 17.03 -14.39 -1.12
N ALA A 68 17.82 -14.21 -2.18
CA ALA A 68 17.78 -12.98 -2.98
C ALA A 68 16.43 -12.78 -3.71
N ALA A 69 15.82 -13.86 -4.21
CA ALA A 69 14.49 -13.78 -4.83
C ALA A 69 13.39 -13.57 -3.79
N ALA A 70 13.53 -14.17 -2.61
CA ALA A 70 12.61 -14.00 -1.49
C ALA A 70 12.65 -12.58 -0.92
N GLN A 71 13.82 -11.92 -0.87
CA GLN A 71 13.92 -10.53 -0.45
C GLN A 71 13.13 -9.61 -1.39
N VAL A 72 13.25 -9.80 -2.71
CA VAL A 72 12.47 -9.00 -3.69
C VAL A 72 10.95 -9.24 -3.54
N ALA A 73 10.54 -10.46 -3.20
CA ALA A 73 9.14 -10.76 -2.89
C ALA A 73 8.70 -10.17 -1.55
N LEU A 74 9.55 -10.20 -0.52
CA LEU A 74 9.28 -9.61 0.79
C LEU A 74 9.13 -8.09 0.70
N ASP A 75 10.00 -7.42 -0.04
CA ASP A 75 9.92 -5.97 -0.26
C ASP A 75 8.59 -5.61 -0.94
N ALA A 76 8.24 -6.34 -2.00
CA ALA A 76 6.96 -6.19 -2.70
C ALA A 76 5.74 -6.45 -1.80
N GLU A 77 5.75 -7.51 -0.99
CA GLU A 77 4.68 -7.81 -0.04
C GLU A 77 4.54 -6.69 1.01
N ASN A 78 5.64 -6.07 1.46
CA ASN A 78 5.53 -4.92 2.37
C ASN A 78 4.96 -3.66 1.66
N ASP A 79 5.32 -3.44 0.39
CA ASP A 79 4.80 -2.32 -0.42
C ASP A 79 3.28 -2.46 -0.69
N GLU A 80 2.73 -3.69 -0.78
CA GLU A 80 1.28 -3.92 -0.91
C GLU A 80 0.45 -3.20 0.18
N LEU A 81 0.98 -3.06 1.41
CA LEU A 81 0.31 -2.32 2.50
C LEU A 81 0.24 -0.81 2.26
N LEU A 82 1.18 -0.23 1.50
CA LEU A 82 1.17 1.19 1.15
C LEU A 82 0.04 1.47 0.17
N HIS A 83 -0.13 0.63 -0.85
CA HIS A 83 -1.21 0.74 -1.81
C HIS A 83 -2.57 0.47 -1.16
N LYS A 84 -2.66 -0.55 -0.30
CA LYS A 84 -3.85 -0.81 0.52
C LYS A 84 -4.30 0.42 1.30
N LYS A 85 -3.37 1.09 1.98
CA LYS A 85 -3.65 2.30 2.79
C LYS A 85 -4.23 3.45 1.96
N VAL A 86 -3.81 3.60 0.69
CA VAL A 86 -4.38 4.60 -0.24
C VAL A 86 -5.84 4.26 -0.59
N LEU A 87 -6.15 2.98 -0.81
CA LEU A 87 -7.52 2.54 -1.09
C LEU A 87 -8.42 2.62 0.16
N ASP A 88 -7.92 2.26 1.35
CA ASP A 88 -8.65 2.36 2.63
C ASP A 88 -9.15 3.79 2.92
N GLN A 89 -8.35 4.81 2.60
CA GLN A 89 -8.72 6.22 2.74
C GLN A 89 -9.95 6.62 1.93
N ASN A 90 -10.27 5.87 0.87
CA ASN A 90 -11.37 6.16 -0.06
C ASN A 90 -12.57 5.21 0.12
N PHE A 91 -12.36 4.02 0.69
CA PHE A 91 -13.37 2.95 0.74
C PHE A 91 -13.61 2.33 2.12
N SER A 92 -13.07 2.90 3.20
CA SER A 92 -13.24 2.41 4.59
C SER A 92 -14.69 2.24 5.09
N ALA A 93 -15.69 2.80 4.39
CA ALA A 93 -17.11 2.61 4.68
C ALA A 93 -17.82 1.58 3.76
N ASP A 94 -17.13 1.02 2.75
CA ASP A 94 -17.67 -0.07 1.94
C ASP A 94 -17.54 -1.39 2.70
N GLN A 95 -18.67 -2.03 3.00
CA GLN A 95 -18.72 -3.27 3.79
C GLN A 95 -17.85 -4.39 3.20
N ARG A 96 -17.69 -4.44 1.86
CA ARG A 96 -16.85 -5.43 1.17
C ARG A 96 -15.37 -5.21 1.45
N ILE A 97 -14.96 -3.94 1.64
CA ILE A 97 -13.61 -3.55 2.03
C ILE A 97 -13.38 -3.83 3.52
N VAL A 98 -14.38 -3.59 4.38
CA VAL A 98 -14.31 -3.96 5.80
C VAL A 98 -14.07 -5.46 5.97
N GLU A 99 -14.81 -6.30 5.25
CA GLU A 99 -14.66 -7.76 5.26
C GLU A 99 -13.32 -8.23 4.67
N ALA A 100 -12.88 -7.66 3.54
CA ALA A 100 -11.57 -7.96 2.96
C ALA A 100 -10.41 -7.53 3.87
N ASN A 101 -10.53 -6.37 4.53
CA ASN A 101 -9.56 -5.88 5.50
C ASN A 101 -9.47 -6.80 6.72
N ASP A 102 -10.60 -7.34 7.19
CA ASP A 102 -10.62 -8.24 8.34
C ASP A 102 -9.82 -9.52 8.07
N VAL A 103 -10.01 -10.13 6.90
CA VAL A 103 -9.20 -11.27 6.42
C VAL A 103 -7.72 -10.90 6.37
N LEU A 104 -7.36 -9.79 5.72
CA LEU A 104 -5.96 -9.40 5.53
C LEU A 104 -5.26 -9.07 6.86
N VAL A 105 -5.88 -8.23 7.69
CA VAL A 105 -5.23 -7.58 8.84
C VAL A 105 -5.67 -8.21 10.17
N THR A 106 -6.97 -8.23 10.49
CA THR A 106 -7.46 -8.71 11.80
C THR A 106 -7.15 -10.18 12.04
N GLN A 107 -7.34 -11.01 11.01
CA GLN A 107 -7.08 -12.45 11.06
C GLN A 107 -5.59 -12.79 10.85
N GLY A 108 -4.74 -11.79 10.59
CA GLY A 108 -3.29 -11.95 10.44
C GLY A 108 -2.83 -12.68 9.18
N THR A 109 -3.72 -12.95 8.20
CA THR A 109 -3.38 -13.76 7.02
C THR A 109 -2.27 -13.13 6.19
N PHE A 110 -2.29 -11.81 6.03
CA PHE A 110 -1.25 -11.07 5.32
C PHE A 110 0.10 -11.14 6.05
N GLN A 111 0.10 -10.92 7.37
CA GLN A 111 1.32 -11.00 8.17
C GLN A 111 1.96 -12.40 8.08
N SER A 112 1.16 -13.47 8.04
CA SER A 112 1.69 -14.83 7.89
C SER A 112 2.42 -15.07 6.55
N VAL A 113 2.04 -14.33 5.49
CA VAL A 113 2.76 -14.36 4.20
C VAL A 113 4.06 -13.54 4.32
N VAL A 114 4.02 -12.34 4.90
CA VAL A 114 5.21 -11.52 5.19
C VAL A 114 6.25 -12.31 5.99
N ASP A 115 5.81 -12.98 7.07
CA ASP A 115 6.68 -13.79 7.94
C ASP A 115 7.32 -14.98 7.18
N ALA A 116 6.57 -15.63 6.29
CA ALA A 116 7.07 -16.72 5.47
C ALA A 116 8.09 -16.24 4.41
N LEU A 117 7.83 -15.12 3.75
CA LEU A 117 8.77 -14.49 2.81
C LEU A 117 10.04 -14.02 3.53
N ALA A 118 9.91 -13.47 4.74
CA ALA A 118 11.04 -13.11 5.59
C ALA A 118 11.87 -14.33 6.00
N ASN A 119 11.23 -15.46 6.31
CA ASN A 119 11.92 -16.71 6.62
C ASN A 119 12.71 -17.23 5.39
N PHE A 120 12.12 -17.22 4.19
CA PHE A 120 12.84 -17.54 2.96
C PHE A 120 14.02 -16.58 2.68
N ALA A 121 13.85 -15.28 2.92
CA ALA A 121 14.88 -14.26 2.69
C ALA A 121 16.07 -14.37 3.67
N GLN A 122 15.81 -14.72 4.93
CA GLN A 122 16.83 -14.78 5.98
C GLN A 122 17.53 -16.14 6.10
N ASN A 123 16.82 -17.24 5.84
CA ASN A 123 17.30 -18.60 6.12
C ASN A 123 17.34 -19.51 4.89
N GLY A 124 16.89 -19.04 3.71
CA GLY A 124 16.68 -19.86 2.52
C GLY A 124 17.90 -20.63 2.00
N ALA A 125 19.13 -20.20 2.28
CA ALA A 125 20.33 -20.94 1.92
C ALA A 125 20.65 -22.10 2.87
N SER A 126 20.08 -22.11 4.07
CA SER A 126 20.23 -23.16 5.08
C SER A 126 19.06 -24.15 5.12
N MET A 127 17.90 -23.79 4.60
CA MET A 127 16.72 -24.66 4.53
C MET A 127 16.98 -25.91 3.67
N SER A 128 16.52 -27.06 4.15
CA SER A 128 16.41 -28.28 3.35
C SER A 128 15.28 -28.19 2.32
N PRO A 129 15.31 -29.02 1.24
CA PRO A 129 14.22 -29.07 0.26
C PRO A 129 12.84 -29.37 0.87
N THR A 130 12.78 -30.13 1.97
CA THR A 130 11.54 -30.46 2.68
C THR A 130 10.98 -29.24 3.41
N GLU A 131 11.83 -28.43 4.05
CA GLU A 131 11.43 -27.18 4.71
C GLU A 131 10.94 -26.16 3.69
N ILE A 132 11.67 -26.01 2.57
CA ILE A 132 11.27 -25.14 1.44
C ILE A 132 9.89 -25.53 0.91
N SER A 133 9.67 -26.81 0.63
CA SER A 133 8.39 -27.32 0.12
C SER A 133 7.25 -27.15 1.13
N THR A 134 7.51 -27.40 2.42
CA THR A 134 6.51 -27.26 3.49
C THR A 134 6.09 -25.81 3.67
N LEU A 135 7.05 -24.88 3.75
CA LEU A 135 6.79 -23.46 3.91
C LEU A 135 6.06 -22.90 2.68
N LEU A 136 6.45 -23.30 1.46
CA LEU A 136 5.78 -22.90 0.23
C LEU A 136 4.30 -23.34 0.22
N GLN A 137 4.01 -24.60 0.57
CA GLN A 137 2.64 -25.11 0.61
C GLN A 137 1.77 -24.36 1.63
N GLN A 138 2.31 -24.08 2.82
CA GLN A 138 1.63 -23.30 3.86
C GLN A 138 1.37 -21.85 3.40
N THR A 139 2.38 -21.21 2.82
CA THR A 139 2.28 -19.84 2.29
C THR A 139 1.22 -19.75 1.18
N ASN A 140 1.21 -20.69 0.23
CA ASN A 140 0.21 -20.71 -0.83
C ASN A 140 -1.20 -21.02 -0.31
N ALA A 141 -1.36 -21.91 0.68
CA ALA A 141 -2.67 -22.20 1.26
C ALA A 141 -3.34 -20.93 1.84
N VAL A 142 -2.56 -20.06 2.49
CA VAL A 142 -3.05 -18.75 2.97
C VAL A 142 -3.17 -17.74 1.82
N ARG A 143 -2.12 -17.57 1.02
CA ARG A 143 -2.08 -16.50 0.01
C ARG A 143 -3.09 -16.71 -1.12
N CYS A 144 -3.17 -17.92 -1.67
CA CYS A 144 -4.13 -18.27 -2.72
C CYS A 144 -5.58 -18.30 -2.20
N GLY A 145 -5.80 -18.84 -0.99
CA GLY A 145 -7.13 -19.07 -0.44
C GLY A 145 -7.79 -17.86 0.22
N GLN A 146 -6.99 -16.92 0.75
CA GLN A 146 -7.49 -15.83 1.61
C GLN A 146 -6.99 -14.44 1.18
N VAL A 147 -5.67 -14.26 1.05
CA VAL A 147 -5.07 -12.93 0.78
C VAL A 147 -5.43 -12.44 -0.63
N LEU A 148 -5.12 -13.19 -1.68
CA LEU A 148 -5.36 -12.75 -3.07
C LEU A 148 -6.87 -12.57 -3.40
N PRO A 149 -7.81 -13.38 -2.89
CA PRO A 149 -9.25 -13.11 -3.00
C PRO A 149 -9.72 -11.85 -2.26
N ALA A 150 -9.12 -11.51 -1.12
CA ALA A 150 -9.39 -10.24 -0.44
C ALA A 150 -8.87 -9.04 -1.26
N ILE A 151 -7.68 -9.14 -1.86
CA ILE A 151 -7.11 -8.12 -2.75
C ILE A 151 -7.97 -7.95 -4.03
N ASP A 152 -8.47 -9.03 -4.62
CA ASP A 152 -9.44 -8.95 -5.74
C ASP A 152 -10.69 -8.14 -5.37
N THR A 153 -11.10 -8.15 -4.10
CA THR A 153 -12.22 -7.36 -3.61
C THR A 153 -11.88 -5.88 -3.54
N TYR A 154 -10.68 -5.51 -3.07
CA TYR A 154 -10.16 -4.14 -3.20
C TYR A 154 -10.12 -3.66 -4.66
N PHE A 155 -9.64 -4.51 -5.57
CA PHE A 155 -9.53 -4.16 -6.99
C PHE A 155 -10.89 -4.02 -7.66
N ARG A 156 -11.88 -4.87 -7.30
CA ARG A 156 -13.26 -4.75 -7.80
C ARG A 156 -13.91 -3.45 -7.36
N VAL A 157 -13.87 -3.12 -6.07
CA VAL A 157 -14.44 -1.87 -5.51
C VAL A 157 -13.77 -0.63 -6.14
N THR A 158 -12.45 -0.68 -6.34
CA THR A 158 -11.71 0.40 -7.00
C THR A 158 -12.09 0.54 -8.48
N GLY A 159 -12.20 -0.57 -9.22
CA GLY A 159 -12.62 -0.55 -10.63
C GLY A 159 -14.04 0.00 -10.83
N GLU A 160 -14.98 -0.38 -9.95
CA GLU A 160 -16.33 0.20 -9.89
C GLU A 160 -16.28 1.73 -9.71
N LYS A 161 -15.42 2.23 -8.81
CA LYS A 161 -15.23 3.67 -8.58
C LYS A 161 -14.62 4.40 -9.78
N LEU A 162 -13.67 3.77 -10.47
CA LEU A 162 -12.97 4.31 -11.64
C LEU A 162 -13.82 4.28 -12.92
N ASN A 163 -14.93 3.54 -12.95
CA ASN A 163 -15.75 3.30 -14.15
C ASN A 163 -14.95 2.72 -15.33
N ASN A 164 -13.89 1.96 -15.04
CA ASN A 164 -12.92 1.51 -16.04
C ASN A 164 -13.38 0.28 -16.86
N GLY A 165 -14.53 -0.32 -16.52
CA GLY A 165 -15.19 -1.39 -17.28
C GLY A 165 -14.46 -2.74 -17.32
N GLY A 166 -13.31 -2.87 -16.66
CA GLY A 166 -12.47 -4.06 -16.65
C GLY A 166 -12.37 -4.69 -15.26
N VAL A 167 -12.29 -6.02 -15.20
CA VAL A 167 -12.02 -6.75 -13.95
C VAL A 167 -10.51 -6.89 -13.76
N LEU A 168 -9.96 -6.13 -12.81
CA LEU A 168 -8.59 -6.33 -12.35
C LEU A 168 -8.57 -7.33 -11.18
N LEU A 169 -7.65 -8.29 -11.23
CA LEU A 169 -7.41 -9.28 -10.17
C LEU A 169 -5.96 -9.17 -9.68
N ALA A 170 -5.68 -9.62 -8.47
CA ALA A 170 -4.32 -9.89 -8.02
C ALA A 170 -3.73 -11.04 -8.84
N THR A 171 -2.45 -10.95 -9.18
CA THR A 171 -1.78 -12.05 -9.90
C THR A 171 -1.72 -13.27 -8.98
N ARG A 172 -1.89 -14.47 -9.55
CA ARG A 172 -1.78 -15.74 -8.84
C ARG A 172 -0.47 -16.43 -9.20
N PRO A 173 0.26 -17.07 -8.26
CA PRO A 173 1.34 -17.97 -8.61
C PRO A 173 0.79 -19.22 -9.32
N THR A 174 1.63 -19.89 -10.13
CA THR A 174 1.23 -21.06 -10.93
C THR A 174 1.08 -22.35 -10.13
N ASN A 175 1.23 -22.26 -8.81
CA ASN A 175 1.08 -23.32 -7.82
C ASN A 175 0.09 -22.93 -6.70
N CYS A 176 -0.85 -22.02 -7.01
CA CYS A 176 -2.23 -22.16 -6.55
C CYS A 176 -2.93 -23.29 -7.33
#